data_AF-A0A8D9B7Z1-F1
#
_entry.id   AF-A0A8D9B7Z1-F1
#
_cell.length_a   1.000
_cell.length_b   1.000
_cell.length_c   1.000
_cell.angle_alpha   90.00
_cell.angle_beta   90.00
_cell.angle_gamma   90.00
#
_symmetry.space_group_name_H-M   'P 1'
#
loop_
_entity.id
_entity.type
_entity.pdbx_description
1 polymer ?
#
loop_
_entity_poly.entity_id
_entity_poly.type
_entity_poly.pdbx_seq_one_letter_code
_entity_poly.pdbx_strand_id
1 'polypeptide(L)'
;MRTFHTGGVASFTFTKSMIVTNNFGYVYFKNCKCLLNYKNELIILNNFSFLIIKNFNQQENYKLSYGEKILIRNGIFISLPQTHTYTGDQFTQAACPRA
;
A
#
# COMPACT_ATOMS: atom_id res chain seq x y z
N MET A 1 -14.86 27.45 14.73
CA MET A 1 -14.22 26.46 15.62
C MET A 1 -15.06 25.18 15.56
N ARG A 2 -14.51 24.02 15.16
CA ARG A 2 -15.32 22.79 15.06
C ARG A 2 -14.59 21.59 15.66
N THR A 3 -15.06 21.17 16.82
CA THR A 3 -15.42 19.81 17.25
C THR A 3 -15.74 19.90 18.74
N PHE A 4 -16.91 20.49 19.05
CA PHE A 4 -17.45 20.44 20.40
C PHE A 4 -18.27 19.15 20.53
N HIS A 5 -17.95 18.40 21.58
CA HIS A 5 -18.80 17.36 22.19
C HIS A 5 -18.99 16.05 21.40
N THR A 6 -17.92 15.29 21.23
CA THR A 6 -17.99 13.84 20.94
C THR A 6 -17.32 13.06 22.09
N GLY A 7 -17.81 13.25 23.31
CA GLY A 7 -17.28 12.65 24.54
C GLY A 7 -18.02 11.39 24.99
N GLY A 8 -18.18 10.39 24.12
CA GLY A 8 -18.95 9.19 24.49
C GLY A 8 -18.46 7.87 23.87
N VAL A 9 -18.31 7.80 22.55
CA VAL A 9 -17.72 6.65 21.85
C VAL A 9 -17.08 7.17 20.56
N ALA A 10 -15.76 7.06 20.45
CA ALA A 10 -15.03 7.32 19.21
C ALA A 10 -14.59 5.96 18.64
N SER A 11 -15.35 5.42 17.70
CA SER A 11 -14.93 4.24 16.94
C SER A 11 -14.11 4.71 15.74
N PHE A 12 -12.78 4.67 15.86
CA PHE A 12 -11.90 4.86 14.70
C PHE A 12 -11.68 3.51 14.04
N THR A 13 -12.32 3.27 12.89
CA THR A 13 -12.06 2.09 12.09
C THR A 13 -10.86 2.35 11.18
N PHE A 14 -9.71 1.77 11.53
CA PHE A 14 -8.55 1.77 10.64
C PHE A 14 -8.74 0.68 9.59
N THR A 15 -9.07 1.07 8.36
CA THR A 15 -8.99 0.15 7.22
C THR A 15 -7.52 -0.06 6.89
N LYS A 16 -6.97 -1.23 7.23
CA LYS A 16 -5.66 -1.63 6.72
C LYS A 16 -5.73 -1.63 5.19
N SER A 17 -4.94 -0.79 4.53
CA SER A 17 -4.90 -0.72 3.08
C SER A 17 -4.36 -2.05 2.54
N MET A 18 -5.24 -2.94 2.10
CA MET A 18 -4.85 -4.18 1.44
C MET A 18 -5.28 -4.10 -0.01
N ILE A 19 -4.33 -4.24 -0.94
CA ILE A 19 -4.69 -4.44 -2.34
C ILE A 19 -4.97 -5.93 -2.49
N VAL A 20 -6.25 -6.26 -2.66
CA VAL A 20 -6.68 -7.60 -3.04
C VAL A 20 -6.75 -7.62 -4.56
N THR A 21 -5.89 -8.42 -5.17
CA THR A 21 -5.96 -8.66 -6.60
C THR A 21 -6.92 -9.83 -6.82
N ASN A 22 -7.92 -9.67 -7.69
CA ASN A 22 -8.86 -10.75 -8.00
C ASN A 22 -8.50 -11.49 -9.31
N ASN A 23 -7.55 -10.94 -10.08
CA ASN A 23 -7.12 -11.48 -11.36
C ASN A 23 -5.74 -12.15 -11.28
N PHE A 24 -5.54 -13.17 -12.10
CA PHE A 24 -4.24 -13.77 -12.32
C PHE A 24 -3.42 -12.94 -13.32
N GLY A 25 -2.10 -12.89 -13.15
CA GLY A 25 -1.25 -12.11 -14.04
C GLY A 25 0.18 -11.95 -13.56
N TYR A 26 0.98 -11.27 -14.38
CA TYR A 26 2.38 -10.95 -14.07
C TYR A 26 2.47 -9.59 -13.39
N VAL A 27 3.25 -9.53 -12.31
CA VAL A 27 3.51 -8.31 -11.56
C VAL A 27 4.65 -7.53 -12.18
N TYR A 28 4.38 -6.26 -12.47
CA TYR A 28 5.36 -5.29 -12.94
C TYR A 28 5.35 -4.06 -12.04
N PHE A 29 6.53 -3.63 -11.62
CA PHE A 29 6.69 -2.36 -10.91
C PHE A 29 7.06 -1.26 -11.91
N LYS A 30 6.32 -0.15 -11.88
CA LYS A 30 6.62 1.04 -12.68
C LYS A 30 7.05 2.18 -11.76
N ASN A 31 8.23 2.73 -12.04
CA ASN A 31 8.82 3.86 -11.30
C ASN A 31 8.99 3.61 -9.78
N CYS A 32 9.13 2.34 -9.35
CA CYS A 32 9.42 2.02 -7.95
C CYS A 32 10.91 2.12 -7.67
N LYS A 33 11.26 2.91 -6.65
CA LYS A 33 12.50 2.76 -5.89
C LYS A 33 12.14 1.95 -4.66
N CYS A 34 12.75 0.79 -4.49
CA CYS A 34 12.40 -0.12 -3.41
C CYS A 34 13.68 -0.56 -2.67
N LEU A 35 13.59 -0.70 -1.34
CA LEU A 35 14.66 -1.15 -0.45
C LEU A 35 14.32 -2.55 0.07
N LEU A 36 15.27 -3.48 0.03
CA LEU A 36 15.10 -4.79 0.64
C LEU A 36 15.49 -4.71 2.13
N ASN A 37 14.55 -5.06 3.01
CA ASN A 37 14.79 -5.15 4.44
C ASN A 37 15.43 -6.50 4.83
N TYR A 38 16.02 -6.60 6.02
CA TYR A 38 16.58 -7.85 6.56
C TYR A 38 15.53 -8.95 6.76
N LYS A 39 14.24 -8.58 6.82
CA LYS A 39 13.09 -9.49 6.84
C LYS A 39 12.63 -9.95 5.45
N ASN A 40 13.41 -9.66 4.40
CA ASN A 40 13.08 -9.92 2.99
C ASN A 40 11.83 -9.18 2.48
N GLU A 41 11.39 -8.14 3.19
CA GLU A 41 10.30 -7.25 2.77
C GLU A 41 10.83 -6.16 1.84
N LEU A 42 10.10 -5.83 0.78
CA LEU A 42 10.41 -4.71 -0.11
C LEU A 42 9.68 -3.46 0.39
N ILE A 43 10.44 -2.45 0.82
CA ILE A 43 9.90 -1.17 1.28
C ILE A 43 9.95 -0.17 0.14
N ILE A 44 8.83 0.48 -0.17
CA ILE A 44 8.79 1.50 -1.22
C ILE A 44 9.30 2.84 -0.70
N LEU A 45 10.25 3.42 -1.44
CA LEU A 45 10.90 4.69 -1.12
C LEU A 45 10.40 5.85 -1.98
N ASN A 46 9.38 5.65 -2.83
CA ASN A 46 8.87 6.69 -3.72
C ASN A 46 7.34 6.77 -3.68
N ASN A 47 6.81 7.99 -3.68
CA ASN A 47 5.38 8.30 -3.60
C ASN A 47 4.64 8.22 -4.96
N PHE A 48 5.40 8.20 -6.06
CA PHE A 48 4.90 8.03 -7.43
C PHE A 48 5.30 6.66 -7.99
N SER A 49 4.87 5.60 -7.30
CA SER A 49 5.13 4.21 -7.69
C SER A 49 3.82 3.52 -8.06
N PHE A 50 3.86 2.64 -9.07
CA PHE A 50 2.69 1.87 -9.48
C PHE A 50 3.02 0.38 -9.51
N LEU A 51 2.10 -0.42 -8.97
CA LEU A 51 2.05 -1.87 -9.17
C LEU A 51 1.11 -2.13 -10.34
N ILE A 52 1.62 -2.81 -11.36
CA ILE A 52 0.85 -3.17 -12.55
C ILE A 52 0.74 -4.68 -12.57
N ILE A 53 -0.49 -5.19 -12.61
CA ILE A 53 -0.76 -6.61 -12.79
C ILE A 53 -1.31 -6.75 -14.20
N LYS A 54 -0.55 -7.43 -15.06
CA LYS A 54 -0.88 -7.61 -16.46
C LYS A 54 -1.29 -9.07 -16.70
N ASN A 55 -2.51 -9.24 -17.17
CA ASN A 55 -3.00 -10.47 -17.77
C ASN A 55 -3.10 -10.29 -19.29
N PHE A 56 -3.40 -11.37 -20.02
CA PHE A 56 -3.54 -11.37 -21.48
C PHE A 56 -4.46 -10.26 -22.01
N ASN A 57 -5.52 -9.91 -21.29
CA ASN A 57 -6.51 -8.92 -21.73
C ASN A 57 -6.79 -7.78 -20.74
N GLN A 58 -6.24 -7.84 -19.52
CA GLN A 58 -6.58 -6.91 -18.45
C GLN A 58 -5.31 -6.37 -17.79
N GLN A 59 -5.31 -5.07 -17.50
CA GLN A 59 -4.24 -4.39 -16.79
C GLN A 59 -4.82 -3.67 -15.57
N GLU A 60 -4.42 -4.11 -14.39
CA GLU A 60 -4.78 -3.46 -13.13
C GLU A 60 -3.62 -2.60 -12.66
N ASN A 61 -3.88 -1.32 -12.39
CA ASN A 61 -2.88 -0.37 -11.92
C ASN A 61 -3.22 0.05 -10.48
N TYR A 62 -2.33 -0.24 -9.54
CA TYR A 62 -2.46 0.17 -8.15
C TYR A 62 -1.39 1.19 -7.81
N LYS A 63 -1.81 2.30 -7.20
CA LYS A 63 -0.89 3.32 -6.70
C LYS A 63 -0.28 2.84 -5.40
N LEU A 64 1.04 2.87 -5.32
CA LEU A 64 1.79 2.52 -4.13
C LEU A 64 2.31 3.79 -3.45
N SER A 65 2.18 3.86 -2.13
CA SER A 65 2.65 4.99 -1.34
C SER A 65 4.03 4.76 -0.76
N TYR A 66 4.70 5.84 -0.35
CA TYR A 66 5.96 5.74 0.39
C TYR A 66 5.78 4.96 1.70
N GLY A 67 6.77 4.13 2.06
CA GLY A 67 6.80 3.36 3.29
C GLY A 67 6.00 2.06 3.24
N GLU A 68 5.26 1.80 2.16
CA GLU A 68 4.52 0.55 2.03
C GLU A 68 5.47 -0.63 1.84
N LYS A 69 5.13 -1.73 2.53
CA LYS A 69 5.89 -2.98 2.53
C LYS A 69 5.21 -3.98 1.61
N ILE A 70 6.00 -4.60 0.74
CA ILE A 70 5.56 -5.51 -0.31
C ILE A 70 6.32 -6.82 -0.15
N LEU A 71 5.59 -7.94 -0.21
CA LEU A 71 6.13 -9.29 -0.03
C LEU A 71 6.42 -10.00 -1.37
N ILE A 72 6.06 -9.39 -2.49
CA ILE A 72 6.20 -9.94 -3.83
C ILE A 72 7.34 -9.28 -4.59
N ARG A 73 8.07 -10.05 -5.40
CA ARG A 73 9.12 -9.54 -6.29
C ARG A 73 8.58 -9.25 -7.69
N ASN A 74 9.32 -8.43 -8.42
CA ASN A 74 9.04 -8.13 -9.82
C ASN A 74 9.07 -9.40 -10.67
N GLY A 75 8.12 -9.53 -11.61
CA GLY A 75 8.06 -10.63 -12.56
C GLY A 75 7.46 -11.93 -12.02
N ILE A 76 6.96 -11.95 -10.78
CA ILE A 76 6.24 -13.13 -10.25
C ILE A 76 4.87 -13.23 -10.91
N PHE A 77 4.48 -14.45 -11.27
CA PHE A 77 3.13 -14.79 -11.70
C PHE A 77 2.23 -15.03 -10.49
N ILE A 78 1.12 -14.30 -10.40
CA ILE A 78 0.08 -14.49 -9.38
C ILE A 78 -1.04 -15.33 -10.01
N SER A 79 -1.35 -16.48 -9.41
CA SER A 79 -2.34 -17.44 -9.95
C SER A 79 -3.71 -17.41 -9.26
N LEU A 80 -3.85 -16.71 -8.13
CA LEU A 80 -5.02 -16.78 -7.24
C LEU A 80 -5.35 -15.40 -6.67
N PRO A 81 -6.58 -15.16 -6.16
CA PRO A 81 -6.87 -13.94 -5.43
C PRO A 81 -6.07 -13.92 -4.13
N GLN A 82 -4.91 -13.27 -4.16
CA GLN A 82 -4.04 -13.14 -2.99
C GLN A 82 -4.29 -11.78 -2.34
N THR A 83 -4.60 -11.81 -1.04
CA THR A 83 -4.68 -10.62 -0.20
C THR A 83 -3.27 -10.11 0.04
N HIS A 84 -2.83 -9.11 -0.73
CA HIS A 84 -1.54 -8.48 -0.48
C HIS A 84 -1.71 -7.47 0.64
N THR A 85 -1.05 -7.76 1.77
CA THR A 85 -1.13 -6.97 2.98
C THR A 85 -0.16 -5.80 2.88
N TYR A 86 -0.66 -4.59 2.63
CA TYR A 86 0.14 -3.38 2.79
C TYR A 86 -0.05 -2.94 4.25
N THR A 87 1.05 -2.67 4.93
CA THR A 87 1.01 -1.98 6.22
C THR A 87 1.57 -0.60 5.95
N GLY A 88 0.70 0.29 5.48
CA GLY A 88 0.99 1.72 5.51
C GLY A 88 0.86 2.18 6.95
N ASP A 89 1.97 2.42 7.63
CA ASP A 89 1.98 2.97 8.97
C ASP A 89 1.37 4.39 8.89
N GLN A 90 0.09 4.56 9.23
CA GLN A 90 -0.68 5.82 9.07
C GLN A 90 -0.22 6.96 10.01
N PHE A 91 0.97 6.87 10.61
CA PHE A 91 1.49 7.83 11.57
C PHE A 91 2.73 8.56 11.03
N THR A 92 2.55 9.47 10.07
CA THR A 92 3.50 10.57 9.89
C THR A 92 2.83 11.84 9.36
N GLN A 93 1.82 12.32 10.07
CA GLN A 93 1.48 13.75 10.08
C GLN A 93 1.38 14.21 11.53
N ALA A 94 2.52 14.25 12.21
CA ALA A 94 2.67 15.14 13.35
C ALA A 94 2.71 16.57 12.78
N ALA A 95 1.54 17.15 12.55
CA ALA A 95 1.43 18.59 12.38
C ALA A 95 1.87 19.21 13.72
N CYS A 96 3.09 19.76 13.77
CA CYS A 96 3.50 20.62 14.86
C CYS A 96 2.48 21.76 14.98
N PRO A 97 1.79 21.94 16.12
CA PRO A 97 1.08 23.18 16.34
C PRO A 97 2.13 24.28 16.40
N ARG A 98 2.11 25.16 15.40
CA ARG A 98 2.92 26.38 15.42
C ARG A 98 2.40 27.24 16.57
N ALA A 99 3.31 27.57 17.49
CA ALA A 99 3.07 28.36 18.70
C ALA A 99 2.46 29.74 18.41
#